data_AF-A0A2P2HYV7-F1
#
_entry.id   AF-A0A2P2HYV7-F1
#
_cell.length_a   1.000
_cell.length_b   1.000
_cell.length_c   1.000
_cell.angle_alpha   90.00
_cell.angle_beta   90.00
_cell.angle_gamma   90.00
#
_symmetry.space_group_name_H-M   'P 1'
#
loop_
_entity.id
_entity.type
_entity.pdbx_description
1 polymer ?
#
loop_
_entity_poly.entity_id
_entity_poly.type
_entity_poly.pdbx_seq_one_letter_code
_entity_poly.pdbx_strand_id
1 'polypeptide(L)'
;ADAAAADATTHTISFQKDVQLSLYRHWSLVESLKHTPYSATALKLWTRKGEKRMLELLAELGLPLTECRQLFCGMDVNLRSELPTLLEGKQKKYGLDELVVPSFSRSHVFHARCSARDYAHAALALLEPAQPDLSHTQAFLNASDGLAGSNLMLRGIEHAKKQLEAVCSQTQTFLDMNQLISAGPFLYATVLQGSPLARYFGGGHVIGMLGRFALAAHVSVSKAKKARSLPLVLTTPDISDPDTWCLVCGVPPVADHSCRNFFGKAFEKAVDMTQARAEMMFFDSHVMRLNVNDRSKFFDALISLMS
;
A
#
# COMPACT_ATOMS: atom_id res chain seq x y z
N ALA A 1 5.59 48.63 20.84
CA ALA A 1 4.36 48.25 21.56
C ALA A 1 3.22 48.78 20.70
N ASP A 2 2.45 47.97 19.98
CA ASP A 2 2.00 46.64 20.32
C ASP A 2 2.32 45.59 19.25
N ALA A 3 2.78 44.46 19.76
CA ALA A 3 2.86 43.22 19.03
C ALA A 3 1.43 42.82 18.65
N ALA A 4 1.11 42.82 17.35
CA ALA A 4 0.12 41.90 16.84
C ALA A 4 0.63 40.49 17.21
N ALA A 5 0.04 39.90 18.24
CA ALA A 5 0.20 38.51 18.57
C ALA A 5 -0.29 37.70 17.36
N ALA A 6 0.62 37.48 16.41
CA ALA A 6 0.43 36.57 15.32
C ALA A 6 0.28 35.19 15.96
N ASP A 7 -0.96 34.75 15.97
CA ASP A 7 -1.45 33.47 16.45
C ASP A 7 -0.40 32.38 16.21
N ALA A 8 0.09 31.75 17.27
CA ALA A 8 1.13 30.71 17.27
C ALA A 8 0.64 29.38 16.63
N THR A 9 -0.41 29.47 15.81
CA THR A 9 -1.23 28.41 15.22
C THR A 9 -1.28 28.52 13.69
N THR A 10 -0.33 29.24 13.07
CA THR A 10 -0.36 29.48 11.61
C THR A 10 0.00 28.20 10.85
N HIS A 11 -0.99 27.34 10.64
CA HIS A 11 -0.93 26.26 9.67
C HIS A 11 -0.97 26.87 8.28
N THR A 12 0.07 26.65 7.49
CA THR A 12 0.09 27.07 6.09
C THR A 12 -0.05 25.86 5.20
N ILE A 13 -1.09 25.87 4.36
CA ILE A 13 -1.29 24.88 3.30
C ILE A 13 -0.73 25.49 2.01
N SER A 14 0.16 24.75 1.36
CA SER A 14 0.79 25.19 0.11
C SER A 14 0.58 24.14 -0.97
N PHE A 15 0.24 24.61 -2.17
CA PHE A 15 0.25 23.81 -3.38
C PHE A 15 1.69 23.66 -3.91
N GLN A 16 2.09 22.44 -4.26
CA GLN A 16 3.41 22.17 -4.84
C GLN A 16 3.39 20.92 -5.72
N LYS A 17 4.35 20.81 -6.64
CA LYS A 17 4.67 19.53 -7.28
C LYS A 17 5.33 18.62 -6.24
N ASP A 18 4.74 17.47 -5.97
CA ASP A 18 5.19 16.52 -4.97
C ASP A 18 5.52 15.16 -5.59
N VAL A 19 6.37 14.40 -4.92
CA VAL A 19 6.83 13.10 -5.39
C VAL A 19 5.91 12.01 -4.83
N GLN A 20 5.46 11.09 -5.69
CA GLN A 20 4.55 9.99 -5.38
C GLN A 20 5.20 8.84 -4.60
N LEU A 21 6.15 9.14 -3.72
CA LEU A 21 6.79 8.15 -2.87
C LEU A 21 6.15 8.16 -1.48
N SER A 22 5.81 6.97 -0.99
CA SER A 22 5.19 6.77 0.32
C SER A 22 6.15 7.20 1.43
N LEU A 23 5.72 8.16 2.27
CA LEU A 23 6.42 8.59 3.48
C LEU A 23 7.87 9.04 3.25
N TYR A 24 8.21 9.52 2.06
CA TYR A 24 9.60 9.83 1.70
C TYR A 24 10.23 10.93 2.56
N ARG A 25 9.40 11.81 3.16
CA ARG A 25 9.84 12.84 4.11
C ARG A 25 10.18 12.30 5.50
N HIS A 26 9.74 11.09 5.81
CA HIS A 26 9.89 10.42 7.11
C HIS A 26 10.84 9.22 7.04
N TRP A 27 11.42 8.97 5.87
CA TRP A 27 12.34 7.88 5.56
C TRP A 27 13.59 8.39 4.86
N SER A 28 14.53 7.49 4.58
CA SER A 28 15.53 7.75 3.55
C SER A 28 14.89 7.63 2.16
N LEU A 29 15.50 8.27 1.17
CA LEU A 29 15.00 8.20 -0.20
C LEU A 29 15.04 6.76 -0.74
N VAL A 30 16.09 6.01 -0.39
CA VAL A 30 16.23 4.60 -0.75
C VAL A 30 15.11 3.75 -0.18
N GLU A 31 14.80 3.90 1.10
CA GLU A 31 13.74 3.11 1.75
C GLU A 31 12.37 3.46 1.18
N SER A 32 12.10 4.74 0.91
CA SER A 32 10.83 5.15 0.31
C SER A 32 10.65 4.63 -1.11
N LEU A 33 11.71 4.60 -1.93
CA LEU A 33 11.69 3.97 -3.25
C LEU A 33 11.39 2.47 -3.18
N LYS A 34 11.97 1.76 -2.20
CA LYS A 34 11.77 0.33 -1.96
C LYS A 34 10.35 -0.02 -1.53
N HIS A 35 9.75 0.82 -0.69
CA HIS A 35 8.48 0.54 -0.03
C HIS A 35 7.25 1.17 -0.70
N THR A 36 7.44 1.96 -1.75
CA THR A 36 6.34 2.48 -2.56
C THR A 36 5.98 1.44 -3.64
N PRO A 37 4.76 0.88 -3.65
CA PRO A 37 4.36 -0.17 -4.60
C PRO A 37 4.61 0.18 -6.08
N TYR A 38 4.38 1.44 -6.45
CA TYR A 38 4.58 1.94 -7.82
C TYR A 38 6.05 1.88 -8.25
N SER A 39 6.96 2.53 -7.51
CA SER A 39 8.39 2.53 -7.84
C SER A 39 9.02 1.14 -7.69
N ALA A 40 8.60 0.39 -6.66
CA ALA A 40 9.05 -0.97 -6.44
C ALA A 40 8.73 -1.88 -7.63
N THR A 41 7.54 -1.73 -8.21
CA THR A 41 7.12 -2.48 -9.40
C THR A 41 7.86 -2.07 -10.66
N ALA A 42 7.98 -0.77 -10.92
CA ALA A 42 8.64 -0.25 -12.13
C ALA A 42 10.15 -0.62 -12.18
N LEU A 43 10.81 -0.56 -11.03
CA LEU A 43 12.24 -0.88 -10.90
C LEU A 43 12.50 -2.36 -10.57
N LYS A 44 11.48 -3.14 -10.20
CA LYS A 44 11.58 -4.54 -9.76
C LYS A 44 12.53 -4.71 -8.57
N LEU A 45 12.30 -3.93 -7.53
CA LEU A 45 13.21 -3.78 -6.37
C LEU A 45 13.35 -5.02 -5.50
N TRP A 46 12.51 -6.04 -5.69
CA TRP A 46 12.69 -7.38 -5.09
C TRP A 46 13.83 -8.18 -5.74
N THR A 47 14.46 -7.68 -6.81
CA THR A 47 15.60 -8.34 -7.48
C THR A 47 16.89 -7.55 -7.31
N ARG A 48 18.03 -8.24 -7.25
CA ARG A 48 19.37 -7.60 -7.27
C ARG A 48 19.59 -6.71 -8.49
N LYS A 49 18.97 -7.04 -9.63
CA LYS A 49 19.03 -6.22 -10.85
C LYS A 49 18.26 -4.91 -10.67
N GLY A 50 17.11 -4.97 -10.02
CA GLY A 50 16.31 -3.79 -9.69
C GLY A 50 17.02 -2.86 -8.71
N GLU A 51 17.68 -3.41 -7.68
CA GLU A 51 18.49 -2.60 -6.76
C GLU A 51 19.65 -1.88 -7.48
N LYS A 52 20.36 -2.57 -8.38
CA LYS A 52 21.39 -1.92 -9.21
C LYS A 52 20.81 -0.80 -10.07
N ARG A 53 19.65 -1.04 -10.71
CA ARG A 53 18.96 -0.05 -11.53
C ARG A 53 18.50 1.17 -10.73
N MET A 54 18.10 0.98 -9.46
CA MET A 54 17.78 2.06 -8.54
C MET A 54 19.03 2.88 -8.18
N LEU A 55 20.17 2.23 -7.92
CA LEU A 55 21.42 2.93 -7.67
C LEU A 55 21.91 3.70 -8.90
N GLU A 56 21.73 3.15 -10.10
CA GLU A 56 21.99 3.85 -11.36
C GLU A 56 21.10 5.11 -11.50
N LEU A 57 19.81 5.02 -11.18
CA LEU A 57 18.91 6.17 -11.15
C LEU A 57 19.45 7.25 -10.21
N LEU A 58 19.79 6.90 -8.98
CA LEU A 58 20.31 7.86 -7.99
C LEU A 58 21.63 8.51 -8.46
N ALA A 59 22.51 7.73 -9.09
CA ALA A 59 23.75 8.24 -9.66
C ALA A 59 23.51 9.19 -10.84
N GLU A 60 22.55 8.90 -11.72
CA GLU A 60 22.20 9.76 -12.85
C GLU A 60 21.48 11.06 -12.44
N LEU A 61 20.84 11.06 -11.27
CA LEU A 61 20.30 12.27 -10.65
C LEU A 61 21.38 13.14 -10.00
N GLY A 62 22.62 12.63 -9.88
CA GLY A 62 23.71 13.33 -9.22
C GLY A 62 23.61 13.34 -7.69
N LEU A 63 22.82 12.45 -7.09
CA LEU A 63 22.61 12.40 -5.65
C LEU A 63 23.68 11.53 -4.98
N PRO A 64 24.43 12.04 -4.00
CA PRO A 64 25.36 11.22 -3.23
C PRO A 64 24.65 10.07 -2.51
N LEU A 65 25.25 8.89 -2.52
CA LEU A 65 24.62 7.71 -1.91
C LEU A 65 24.48 7.85 -0.38
N THR A 66 25.38 8.60 0.26
CA THR A 66 25.32 8.96 1.68
C THR A 66 24.05 9.75 2.00
N GLU A 67 23.76 10.77 1.17
CA GLU A 67 22.56 11.60 1.25
C GLU A 67 21.28 10.79 1.03
N CYS A 68 21.30 9.83 0.11
CA CYS A 68 20.13 9.00 -0.19
C CYS A 68 19.80 7.98 0.92
N ARG A 69 20.77 7.63 1.77
CA ARG A 69 20.64 6.65 2.86
C ARG A 69 20.29 7.28 4.20
N GLN A 70 20.61 8.56 4.41
CA GLN A 70 20.15 9.28 5.58
C GLN A 70 18.67 9.65 5.48
N LEU A 71 18.09 10.07 6.60
CA LEU A 71 16.71 10.57 6.61
C LEU A 71 16.58 11.77 5.70
N PHE A 72 15.49 11.83 4.92
CA PHE A 72 15.24 12.93 3.99
C PHE A 72 15.24 14.29 4.70
N CYS A 73 14.82 14.39 5.96
CA CYS A 73 14.89 15.65 6.71
C CYS A 73 16.32 16.15 6.97
N GLY A 74 17.32 15.25 7.01
CA GLY A 74 18.73 15.56 7.20
C GLY A 74 19.50 15.84 5.91
N MET A 75 18.86 15.63 4.74
CA MET A 75 19.47 15.87 3.44
C MET A 75 19.69 17.37 3.17
N ASP A 76 20.74 17.70 2.40
CA ASP A 76 21.05 19.08 2.01
C ASP A 76 19.82 19.80 1.43
N VAL A 77 19.61 21.06 1.83
CA VAL A 77 18.40 21.82 1.50
C VAL A 77 18.25 22.01 -0.01
N ASN A 78 19.35 22.20 -0.75
CA ASN A 78 19.33 22.40 -2.19
C ASN A 78 18.95 21.09 -2.90
N LEU A 79 19.51 19.96 -2.46
CA LEU A 79 19.15 18.66 -3.03
C LEU A 79 17.67 18.33 -2.80
N ARG A 80 17.11 18.72 -1.64
CA ARG A 80 15.68 18.50 -1.34
C ARG A 80 14.75 19.36 -2.18
N SER A 81 15.11 20.62 -2.45
CA SER A 81 14.29 21.50 -3.27
C SER A 81 14.34 21.11 -4.75
N GLU A 82 15.48 20.60 -5.22
CA GLU A 82 15.66 20.17 -6.61
C GLU A 82 15.14 18.75 -6.90
N LEU A 83 15.01 17.88 -5.89
CA LEU A 83 14.63 16.47 -6.06
C LEU A 83 13.41 16.26 -6.99
N PRO A 84 12.28 16.98 -6.86
CA PRO A 84 11.14 16.79 -7.76
C PRO A 84 11.49 17.08 -9.22
N THR A 85 12.28 18.12 -9.48
CA THR A 85 12.70 18.49 -10.84
C THR A 85 13.70 17.49 -11.44
N LEU A 86 14.62 16.99 -10.63
CA LEU A 86 15.58 15.96 -11.05
C LEU A 86 14.86 14.66 -11.43
N LEU A 87 13.90 14.23 -10.62
CA LEU A 87 13.09 13.04 -10.88
C LEU A 87 12.23 13.20 -12.14
N GLU A 88 11.60 14.36 -12.34
CA GLU A 88 10.80 14.67 -13.54
C GLU A 88 11.64 14.53 -14.82
N GLY A 89 12.94 14.89 -14.77
CA GLY A 89 13.87 14.77 -15.89
C GLY A 89 14.27 13.34 -16.26
N LYS A 90 14.23 12.39 -15.31
CA LYS A 90 14.68 11.00 -15.53
C LYS A 90 13.55 9.96 -15.51
N GLN A 91 12.33 10.33 -15.13
CA GLN A 91 11.22 9.40 -14.92
C GLN A 91 10.90 8.48 -16.12
N LYS A 92 10.91 9.02 -17.35
CA LYS A 92 10.61 8.27 -18.58
C LYS A 92 11.59 7.11 -18.84
N LYS A 93 12.87 7.32 -18.54
CA LYS A 93 13.92 6.31 -18.72
C LYS A 93 13.71 5.10 -17.81
N TYR A 94 13.11 5.32 -16.64
CA TYR A 94 12.92 4.28 -15.63
C TYR A 94 11.49 3.72 -15.60
N GLY A 95 10.58 4.24 -16.43
CA GLY A 95 9.16 3.84 -16.46
C GLY A 95 8.38 4.35 -15.25
N LEU A 96 8.70 5.56 -14.79
CA LEU A 96 8.15 6.22 -13.61
C LEU A 96 7.30 7.45 -14.01
N ASP A 97 6.60 7.39 -15.13
CA ASP A 97 5.98 8.55 -15.80
C ASP A 97 5.05 9.40 -14.93
N GLU A 98 4.44 8.82 -13.89
CA GLU A 98 3.50 9.49 -12.98
C GLU A 98 4.10 9.77 -11.58
N LEU A 99 5.43 9.74 -11.46
CA LEU A 99 6.10 9.88 -10.17
C LEU A 99 5.95 11.28 -9.57
N VAL A 100 5.83 12.33 -10.37
CA VAL A 100 5.66 13.71 -9.87
C VAL A 100 4.22 14.15 -10.13
N VAL A 101 3.49 14.48 -9.08
CA VAL A 101 2.09 14.93 -9.16
C VAL A 101 1.84 16.22 -8.40
N PRO A 102 0.90 17.05 -8.86
CA PRO A 102 0.43 18.19 -8.08
C PRO A 102 -0.22 17.69 -6.78
N SER A 103 0.20 18.23 -5.64
CA SER A 103 -0.32 17.86 -4.33
C SER A 103 -0.27 19.05 -3.36
N PHE A 104 -0.74 18.82 -2.15
CA PHE A 104 -0.72 19.78 -1.05
C PHE A 104 0.19 19.31 0.07
N SER A 105 0.87 20.25 0.69
CA SER A 105 1.60 20.03 1.93
C SER A 105 1.17 21.02 2.99
N ARG A 106 1.10 20.55 4.23
CA ARG A 106 0.87 21.38 5.41
C ARG A 106 2.20 21.54 6.14
N SER A 107 2.57 22.78 6.44
CA SER A 107 3.63 23.10 7.39
C SER A 107 3.04 23.64 8.68
N HIS A 108 3.66 23.26 9.78
CA HIS A 108 3.39 23.79 11.11
C HIS A 108 4.71 24.31 11.68
N VAL A 109 4.66 25.40 12.44
CA VAL A 109 5.86 26.07 12.97
C VAL A 109 6.75 25.12 13.79
N PHE A 110 6.13 24.15 14.49
CA PHE A 110 6.84 23.22 15.39
C PHE A 110 6.92 21.77 14.89
N HIS A 111 6.30 21.43 13.75
CA HIS A 111 6.31 20.06 13.23
C HIS A 111 6.88 19.99 11.82
N ALA A 112 7.49 18.86 11.50
CA ALA A 112 7.97 18.58 10.16
C ALA A 112 6.84 18.74 9.13
N ARG A 113 7.17 19.31 7.97
CA ARG A 113 6.24 19.47 6.84
C ARG A 113 5.75 18.09 6.40
N CYS A 114 4.44 17.91 6.40
CA CYS A 114 3.78 16.65 6.03
C CYS A 114 2.99 16.84 4.74
N SER A 115 3.06 15.87 3.82
CA SER A 115 2.23 15.88 2.63
C SER A 115 0.83 15.34 2.92
N ALA A 116 -0.14 15.69 2.07
CA ALA A 116 -1.49 15.14 2.15
C ALA A 116 -1.49 13.59 2.14
N ARG A 117 -0.56 12.98 1.39
CA ARG A 117 -0.42 11.52 1.31
C ARG A 117 0.14 10.92 2.60
N ASP A 118 1.06 11.61 3.27
CA ASP A 118 1.60 11.16 4.56
C ASP A 118 0.50 11.13 5.63
N TYR A 119 -0.37 12.16 5.65
CA TYR A 119 -1.56 12.17 6.50
C TYR A 119 -2.52 11.02 6.21
N ALA A 120 -2.78 10.73 4.92
CA ALA A 120 -3.65 9.62 4.54
C ALA A 120 -3.08 8.27 5.00
N HIS A 121 -1.80 7.99 4.74
CA HIS A 121 -1.16 6.75 5.19
C HIS A 121 -1.15 6.63 6.72
N ALA A 122 -0.84 7.70 7.43
CA ALA A 122 -0.83 7.68 8.90
C ALA A 122 -2.22 7.45 9.49
N ALA A 123 -3.25 8.11 8.95
CA ALA A 123 -4.63 7.94 9.40
C ALA A 123 -5.13 6.51 9.15
N LEU A 124 -4.87 5.95 7.95
CA LEU A 124 -5.22 4.58 7.61
C LEU A 124 -4.51 3.57 8.51
N ALA A 125 -3.24 3.81 8.83
CA ALA A 125 -2.48 2.94 9.73
C ALA A 125 -2.97 3.00 11.19
N LEU A 126 -3.53 4.13 11.64
CA LEU A 126 -4.17 4.24 12.95
C LEU A 126 -5.54 3.57 13.00
N LEU A 127 -6.27 3.54 11.87
CA LEU A 127 -7.55 2.86 11.75
C LEU A 127 -7.41 1.33 11.74
N GLU A 128 -6.36 0.80 11.12
CA GLU A 128 -6.10 -0.64 11.02
C GLU A 128 -4.79 -1.03 11.74
N PRO A 129 -4.74 -0.96 13.08
CA PRO A 129 -3.54 -1.32 13.83
C PRO A 129 -3.24 -2.82 13.71
N ALA A 130 -1.96 -3.15 13.67
CA ALA A 130 -1.49 -4.55 13.61
C ALA A 130 -1.69 -5.33 14.93
N GLN A 131 -1.98 -4.63 16.03
CA GLN A 131 -2.25 -5.21 17.33
C GLN A 131 -3.76 -5.09 17.62
N PRO A 132 -4.44 -6.22 17.90
CA PRO A 132 -5.90 -6.25 18.09
C PRO A 132 -6.36 -5.71 19.46
N ASP A 133 -5.44 -5.18 20.28
CA ASP A 133 -5.74 -4.73 21.64
C ASP A 133 -6.66 -3.49 21.68
N LEU A 134 -6.74 -2.75 20.57
CA LEU A 134 -7.56 -1.56 20.44
C LEU A 134 -8.91 -1.91 19.82
N SER A 135 -9.99 -1.49 20.48
CA SER A 135 -11.33 -1.51 19.88
C SER A 135 -11.36 -0.65 18.61
N HIS A 136 -12.11 -1.08 17.59
CA HIS A 136 -12.33 -0.30 16.36
C HIS A 136 -12.76 1.15 16.64
N THR A 137 -13.57 1.37 17.69
CA THR A 137 -13.99 2.71 18.11
C THR A 137 -12.82 3.55 18.60
N GLN A 138 -11.90 2.96 19.36
CA GLN A 138 -10.70 3.65 19.84
C GLN A 138 -9.72 3.94 18.69
N ALA A 139 -9.56 2.99 17.76
CA ALA A 139 -8.77 3.21 16.55
C ALA A 139 -9.30 4.38 15.71
N PHE A 140 -10.62 4.49 15.57
CA PHE A 140 -11.29 5.61 14.92
C PHE A 140 -11.04 6.95 15.63
N LEU A 141 -11.23 6.99 16.95
CA LEU A 141 -10.97 8.20 17.74
C LEU A 141 -9.49 8.61 17.65
N ASN A 142 -8.55 7.67 17.77
CA ASN A 142 -7.12 7.92 17.62
C ASN A 142 -6.77 8.48 16.23
N ALA A 143 -7.38 7.98 15.17
CA ALA A 143 -7.18 8.48 13.81
C ALA A 143 -7.70 9.92 13.66
N SER A 144 -8.89 10.21 14.21
CA SER A 144 -9.48 11.55 14.25
C SER A 144 -8.58 12.53 15.02
N ASP A 145 -8.11 12.14 16.21
CA ASP A 145 -7.21 12.94 17.03
C ASP A 145 -5.83 13.13 16.37
N GLY A 146 -5.39 12.15 15.56
CA GLY A 146 -4.19 12.27 14.74
C GLY A 146 -4.31 13.37 13.69
N LEU A 147 -5.44 13.44 12.99
CA LEU A 147 -5.72 14.47 11.98
C LEU A 147 -5.84 15.88 12.59
N ALA A 148 -6.34 15.97 13.82
CA ALA A 148 -6.41 17.22 14.58
C ALA A 148 -5.02 17.80 14.92
N GLY A 149 -3.93 17.03 14.75
CA GLY A 149 -2.55 17.49 14.95
C GLY A 149 -1.90 17.01 16.24
N SER A 150 -2.43 15.95 16.87
CA SER A 150 -1.80 15.35 18.05
C SER A 150 -0.53 14.55 17.70
N ASN A 151 0.27 14.21 18.72
CA ASN A 151 1.42 13.33 18.60
C ASN A 151 1.06 11.91 18.08
N LEU A 152 -0.23 11.55 18.06
CA LEU A 152 -0.69 10.29 17.45
C LEU A 152 -0.41 10.24 15.96
N MET A 153 -0.31 11.38 15.28
CA MET A 153 0.08 11.44 13.86
C MET A 153 1.46 10.82 13.62
N LEU A 154 2.45 11.11 14.49
CA LEU A 154 3.79 10.52 14.38
C LEU A 154 3.77 9.01 14.62
N ARG A 155 2.94 8.55 15.56
CA ARG A 155 2.70 7.11 15.76
C ARG A 155 2.06 6.46 14.54
N GLY A 156 1.09 7.14 13.92
CA GLY A 156 0.44 6.69 12.70
C GLY A 156 1.43 6.55 11.53
N ILE A 157 2.34 7.51 11.36
CA ILE A 157 3.41 7.41 10.38
C ILE A 157 4.27 6.18 10.66
N GLU A 158 4.68 5.95 11.91
CA GLU A 158 5.49 4.79 12.28
C GLU A 158 4.76 3.45 12.05
N HIS A 159 3.45 3.39 12.29
CA HIS A 159 2.63 2.24 11.95
C HIS A 159 2.52 2.03 10.43
N ALA A 160 2.34 3.11 9.66
CA ALA A 160 2.26 3.04 8.21
C ALA A 160 3.56 2.53 7.59
N LYS A 161 4.72 2.91 8.13
CA LYS A 161 6.03 2.37 7.72
C LYS A 161 6.09 0.85 7.86
N LYS A 162 5.71 0.33 9.04
CA LYS A 162 5.69 -1.12 9.31
C LYS A 162 4.70 -1.87 8.41
N GLN A 163 3.54 -1.27 8.12
CA GLN A 163 2.57 -1.86 7.18
C GLN A 163 3.15 -1.93 5.76
N LEU A 164 3.80 -0.88 5.27
CA LEU A 164 4.44 -0.87 3.95
C LEU A 164 5.60 -1.88 3.87
N GLU A 165 6.45 -1.96 4.91
CA GLU A 165 7.50 -2.99 5.03
C GLU A 165 6.92 -4.41 4.98
N ALA A 166 5.81 -4.66 5.70
CA ALA A 166 5.13 -5.94 5.71
C ALA A 166 4.54 -6.29 4.34
N VAL A 167 3.86 -5.35 3.69
CA VAL A 167 3.31 -5.51 2.33
C VAL A 167 4.41 -5.84 1.33
N CYS A 168 5.56 -5.15 1.42
CA CYS A 168 6.69 -5.40 0.53
C CYS A 168 7.32 -6.77 0.76
N SER A 169 7.55 -7.13 2.01
CA SER A 169 8.15 -8.42 2.39
C SER A 169 7.24 -9.61 2.02
N GLN A 170 5.92 -9.47 2.21
CA GLN A 170 4.96 -10.50 1.83
C GLN A 170 4.87 -10.64 0.30
N THR A 171 4.95 -9.54 -0.44
CA THR A 171 4.95 -9.57 -1.91
C THR A 171 6.21 -10.25 -2.45
N GLN A 172 7.38 -9.99 -1.86
CA GLN A 172 8.61 -10.72 -2.18
C GLN A 172 8.44 -12.21 -1.95
N THR A 173 7.89 -12.60 -0.80
CA THR A 173 7.59 -14.01 -0.47
C THR A 173 6.68 -14.66 -1.53
N PHE A 174 5.63 -13.95 -1.98
CA PHE A 174 4.75 -14.47 -3.02
C PHE A 174 5.44 -14.71 -4.36
N LEU A 175 6.41 -13.85 -4.72
CA LEU A 175 7.15 -13.98 -5.97
C LEU A 175 8.23 -15.06 -5.87
N ASP A 176 9.00 -15.09 -4.78
CA ASP A 176 10.10 -16.03 -4.58
C ASP A 176 9.60 -17.47 -4.47
N MET A 177 8.47 -17.68 -3.79
CA MET A 177 7.83 -18.99 -3.63
C MET A 177 6.84 -19.31 -4.76
N ASN A 178 6.67 -18.43 -5.74
CA ASN A 178 5.72 -18.54 -6.85
C ASN A 178 4.29 -18.92 -6.39
N GLN A 179 3.80 -18.27 -5.33
CA GLN A 179 2.51 -18.55 -4.68
C GLN A 179 1.31 -17.89 -5.39
N LEU A 180 1.55 -17.12 -6.45
CA LEU A 180 0.52 -16.53 -7.31
C LEU A 180 0.16 -17.53 -8.41
N ILE A 181 -0.84 -18.36 -8.14
CA ILE A 181 -1.22 -19.48 -9.00
C ILE A 181 -2.42 -19.09 -9.85
N SER A 182 -2.42 -19.49 -11.13
CA SER A 182 -3.54 -19.25 -12.04
C SER A 182 -4.62 -20.32 -11.87
N ALA A 183 -5.81 -19.92 -11.44
CA ALA A 183 -7.01 -20.77 -11.41
C ALA A 183 -7.72 -20.86 -12.77
N GLY A 184 -7.26 -20.12 -13.79
CA GLY A 184 -7.86 -20.07 -15.13
C GLY A 184 -8.44 -18.68 -15.44
N PRO A 185 -9.60 -18.31 -14.86
CA PRO A 185 -10.19 -16.99 -15.03
C PRO A 185 -9.56 -15.90 -14.14
N PHE A 186 -8.88 -16.28 -13.06
CA PHE A 186 -8.21 -15.38 -12.12
C PHE A 186 -6.95 -16.00 -11.52
N LEU A 187 -6.11 -15.16 -10.92
CA LEU A 187 -4.98 -15.56 -10.08
C LEU A 187 -5.47 -15.69 -8.63
N TYR A 188 -4.94 -16.65 -7.88
CA TYR A 188 -5.19 -16.75 -6.44
C TYR A 188 -3.88 -16.78 -5.66
N ALA A 189 -3.92 -16.20 -4.46
CA ALA A 189 -2.82 -16.23 -3.51
C ALA A 189 -3.36 -16.37 -2.08
N THR A 190 -2.59 -17.01 -1.20
CA THR A 190 -2.95 -17.22 0.21
C THR A 190 -1.80 -16.80 1.10
N VAL A 191 -2.05 -15.91 2.06
CA VAL A 191 -1.12 -15.64 3.16
C VAL A 191 -1.21 -16.80 4.15
N LEU A 192 -0.08 -17.40 4.48
CA LEU A 192 -0.02 -18.51 5.43
C LEU A 192 -0.19 -18.02 6.87
N GLN A 193 -0.97 -18.75 7.67
CA GLN A 193 -1.23 -18.48 9.08
C GLN A 193 0.05 -18.39 9.92
N GLY A 194 1.06 -19.22 9.62
CA GLY A 194 2.35 -19.18 10.32
C GLY A 194 3.23 -17.97 10.00
N SER A 195 2.83 -17.10 9.06
CA SER A 195 3.60 -15.91 8.74
C SER A 195 3.46 -14.86 9.85
N PRO A 196 4.57 -14.34 10.41
CA PRO A 196 4.48 -13.26 11.40
C PRO A 196 3.87 -11.98 10.80
N LEU A 197 3.86 -11.86 9.47
CA LEU A 197 3.28 -10.74 8.74
C LEU A 197 1.75 -10.80 8.67
N ALA A 198 1.13 -11.96 8.93
CA ALA A 198 -0.32 -12.14 8.87
C ALA A 198 -1.09 -11.12 9.73
N ARG A 199 -0.51 -10.71 10.86
CA ARG A 199 -1.06 -9.70 11.78
C ARG A 199 -1.36 -8.34 11.15
N TYR A 200 -0.67 -7.99 10.06
CA TYR A 200 -0.85 -6.71 9.37
C TYR A 200 -1.98 -6.75 8.33
N PHE A 201 -2.46 -7.94 7.95
CA PHE A 201 -3.36 -8.13 6.80
C PHE A 201 -4.81 -8.48 7.19
N GLY A 202 -5.22 -8.22 8.44
CA GLY A 202 -6.62 -8.38 8.85
C GLY A 202 -7.51 -7.19 8.51
N GLY A 203 -6.92 -6.04 8.17
CA GLY A 203 -7.64 -4.86 7.71
C GLY A 203 -7.96 -4.92 6.22
N GLY A 204 -9.13 -4.39 5.84
CA GLY A 204 -9.60 -4.37 4.45
C GLY A 204 -8.73 -3.49 3.55
N HIS A 205 -8.16 -2.42 4.09
CA HIS A 205 -7.27 -1.54 3.34
C HIS A 205 -5.92 -2.20 3.05
N VAL A 206 -5.25 -2.76 4.07
CA VAL A 206 -3.90 -3.33 3.90
C VAL A 206 -3.93 -4.58 3.01
N ILE A 207 -4.95 -5.45 3.12
CA ILE A 207 -5.10 -6.61 2.20
C ILE A 207 -5.30 -6.16 0.75
N GLY A 208 -6.09 -5.10 0.52
CA GLY A 208 -6.27 -4.52 -0.81
C GLY A 208 -4.97 -3.93 -1.37
N MET A 209 -4.18 -3.26 -0.53
CA MET A 209 -2.86 -2.74 -0.89
C MET A 209 -1.90 -3.87 -1.27
N LEU A 210 -1.84 -4.94 -0.47
CA LEU A 210 -1.05 -6.14 -0.74
C LEU A 210 -1.46 -6.79 -2.06
N GLY A 211 -2.77 -6.98 -2.29
CA GLY A 211 -3.26 -7.60 -3.52
C GLY A 211 -2.94 -6.78 -4.76
N ARG A 212 -3.13 -5.46 -4.74
CA ARG A 212 -2.75 -4.58 -5.87
C ARG A 212 -1.25 -4.61 -6.14
N PHE A 213 -0.43 -4.57 -5.08
CA PHE A 213 1.02 -4.60 -5.23
C PHE A 213 1.50 -5.96 -5.75
N ALA A 214 0.99 -7.07 -5.20
CA ALA A 214 1.32 -8.42 -5.63
C ALA A 214 0.93 -8.68 -7.09
N LEU A 215 -0.26 -8.22 -7.51
CA LEU A 215 -0.70 -8.33 -8.90
C LEU A 215 0.19 -7.51 -9.83
N ALA A 216 0.46 -6.25 -9.50
CA ALA A 216 1.35 -5.39 -10.30
C ALA A 216 2.76 -5.97 -10.41
N ALA A 217 3.29 -6.50 -9.31
CA ALA A 217 4.59 -7.14 -9.28
C ALA A 217 4.62 -8.42 -10.13
N HIS A 218 3.61 -9.29 -10.02
CA HIS A 218 3.47 -10.49 -10.85
C HIS A 218 3.42 -10.14 -12.34
N VAL A 219 2.61 -9.15 -12.72
CA VAL A 219 2.49 -8.67 -14.11
C VAL A 219 3.82 -8.16 -14.65
N SER A 220 4.64 -7.51 -13.81
CA SER A 220 5.94 -6.99 -14.22
C SER A 220 6.98 -8.09 -14.47
N VAL A 221 6.87 -9.23 -13.78
CA VAL A 221 7.78 -10.39 -13.89
C VAL A 221 7.31 -11.38 -14.94
N SER A 222 6.00 -11.58 -15.05
CA SER A 222 5.40 -12.57 -15.92
C SER A 222 5.62 -12.25 -17.40
N LYS A 223 5.97 -13.27 -18.18
CA LYS A 223 6.11 -13.17 -19.65
C LYS A 223 4.77 -13.30 -20.37
N ALA A 224 3.73 -13.76 -19.67
CA ALA A 224 2.43 -14.03 -20.28
C ALA A 224 1.65 -12.73 -20.50
N LYS A 225 1.27 -12.43 -21.74
CA LYS A 225 0.43 -11.27 -22.07
C LYS A 225 -0.92 -11.30 -21.35
N LYS A 226 -1.47 -12.50 -21.11
CA LYS A 226 -2.73 -12.74 -20.38
C LYS A 226 -2.64 -12.30 -18.90
N ALA A 227 -1.46 -12.26 -18.29
CA ALA A 227 -1.33 -11.89 -16.87
C ALA A 227 -1.86 -10.47 -16.58
N ARG A 228 -1.81 -9.56 -17.56
CA ARG A 228 -2.31 -8.18 -17.41
C ARG A 228 -3.83 -8.06 -17.31
N SER A 229 -4.54 -9.01 -17.92
CA SER A 229 -6.00 -9.04 -17.96
C SER A 229 -6.60 -9.93 -16.87
N LEU A 230 -5.77 -10.66 -16.11
CA LEU A 230 -6.24 -11.53 -15.04
C LEU A 230 -6.38 -10.74 -13.74
N PRO A 231 -7.50 -10.88 -13.03
CA PRO A 231 -7.67 -10.35 -11.69
C PRO A 231 -6.98 -11.24 -10.65
N LEU A 232 -6.90 -10.78 -9.40
CA LEU A 232 -6.34 -11.53 -8.27
C LEU A 232 -7.37 -11.69 -7.15
N VAL A 233 -7.50 -12.90 -6.62
CA VAL A 233 -8.22 -13.18 -5.37
C VAL A 233 -7.19 -13.54 -4.29
N LEU A 234 -7.10 -12.70 -3.27
CA LEU A 234 -6.18 -12.89 -2.15
C LEU A 234 -6.95 -13.41 -0.94
N THR A 235 -6.39 -14.40 -0.26
CA THR A 235 -6.93 -14.88 1.03
C THR A 235 -5.91 -14.68 2.14
N THR A 236 -6.38 -14.21 3.29
CA THR A 236 -5.57 -14.05 4.50
C THR A 236 -6.31 -14.66 5.69
N PRO A 237 -5.61 -15.21 6.68
CA PRO A 237 -6.25 -15.64 7.92
C PRO A 237 -6.81 -14.42 8.65
N ASP A 238 -7.94 -14.58 9.33
CA ASP A 238 -8.46 -13.53 10.20
C ASP A 238 -7.55 -13.35 11.44
N ILE A 239 -7.49 -12.13 11.99
CA ILE A 239 -6.66 -11.83 13.16
C ILE A 239 -7.29 -12.40 14.43
N SER A 240 -8.63 -12.37 14.53
CA SER A 240 -9.35 -12.79 15.73
C SER A 240 -9.50 -14.30 15.79
N ASP A 241 -9.94 -14.91 14.69
CA ASP A 241 -10.24 -16.35 14.62
C ASP A 241 -9.59 -17.03 13.41
N PRO A 242 -8.26 -17.24 13.42
CA PRO A 242 -7.51 -17.69 12.24
C PRO A 242 -7.84 -19.11 11.78
N ASP A 243 -8.34 -19.97 12.67
CA ASP A 243 -8.67 -21.37 12.35
C ASP A 243 -10.06 -21.54 11.72
N THR A 244 -10.96 -20.58 11.98
CA THR A 244 -12.36 -20.67 11.55
C THR A 244 -12.64 -19.77 10.35
N TRP A 245 -12.06 -18.56 10.35
CA TRP A 245 -12.37 -17.52 9.38
C TRP A 245 -11.14 -17.07 8.59
N CYS A 246 -11.34 -16.83 7.31
CA CYS A 246 -10.38 -16.18 6.45
C CYS A 246 -11.00 -14.96 5.78
N LEU A 247 -10.18 -13.93 5.57
CA LEU A 247 -10.54 -12.76 4.81
C LEU A 247 -10.21 -13.00 3.33
N VAL A 248 -11.15 -12.69 2.45
CA VAL A 248 -11.02 -12.82 1.00
C VAL A 248 -11.13 -11.44 0.37
N CYS A 249 -10.17 -11.06 -0.45
CA CYS A 249 -10.15 -9.78 -1.16
C CYS A 249 -10.00 -9.99 -2.66
N GLY A 250 -10.91 -9.42 -3.44
CA GLY A 250 -10.88 -9.42 -4.90
C GLY A 250 -10.27 -8.14 -5.44
N VAL A 251 -9.21 -8.27 -6.24
CA VAL A 251 -8.49 -7.15 -6.87
C VAL A 251 -8.67 -7.21 -8.39
N PRO A 252 -9.15 -6.13 -9.02
CA PRO A 252 -9.38 -6.09 -10.46
C PRO A 252 -8.06 -6.16 -11.26
N PRO A 253 -8.11 -6.49 -12.56
CA PRO A 253 -6.93 -6.56 -13.41
C PRO A 253 -6.25 -5.19 -13.56
N VAL A 254 -4.92 -5.19 -13.72
CA VAL A 254 -4.12 -3.95 -13.90
C VAL A 254 -4.47 -3.22 -15.19
N ALA A 255 -4.91 -3.95 -16.23
CA ALA A 255 -5.32 -3.36 -17.51
C ALA A 255 -6.67 -2.63 -17.45
N ASP A 256 -7.45 -2.82 -16.37
CA ASP A 256 -8.76 -2.20 -16.25
C ASP A 256 -8.66 -0.79 -15.64
N HIS A 257 -8.83 0.22 -16.49
CA HIS A 257 -8.84 1.63 -16.10
C HIS A 257 -10.25 2.13 -15.71
N SER A 258 -11.28 1.28 -15.73
CA SER A 258 -12.66 1.68 -15.42
C SER A 258 -12.90 1.94 -13.94
N CYS A 259 -11.91 1.64 -13.07
CA CYS A 259 -11.98 1.73 -11.61
C CYS A 259 -13.14 0.95 -10.98
N ARG A 260 -13.77 0.02 -11.71
CA ARG A 260 -14.89 -0.79 -11.20
C ARG A 260 -14.37 -2.14 -10.71
N ASN A 261 -14.84 -2.54 -9.54
CA ASN A 261 -14.54 -3.87 -9.01
C ASN A 261 -15.78 -4.76 -9.13
N PHE A 262 -15.71 -5.80 -9.96
CA PHE A 262 -16.81 -6.74 -10.18
C PHE A 262 -16.87 -7.85 -9.11
N PHE A 263 -15.83 -8.00 -8.28
CA PHE A 263 -15.76 -9.09 -7.31
C PHE A 263 -16.85 -9.03 -6.25
N GLY A 264 -17.35 -7.85 -5.88
CA GLY A 264 -18.41 -7.77 -4.87
C GLY A 264 -19.66 -8.55 -5.27
N LYS A 265 -20.17 -8.32 -6.48
CA LYS A 265 -21.32 -9.07 -7.01
C LYS A 265 -20.98 -10.53 -7.34
N ALA A 266 -19.74 -10.81 -7.73
CA ALA A 266 -19.30 -12.18 -8.02
C ALA A 266 -19.25 -13.03 -6.75
N PHE A 267 -18.77 -12.46 -5.64
CA PHE A 267 -18.74 -13.11 -4.34
C PHE A 267 -20.14 -13.36 -3.80
N GLU A 268 -21.05 -12.38 -3.92
CA GLU A 268 -22.46 -12.54 -3.52
C GLU A 268 -23.11 -13.73 -4.24
N LYS A 269 -23.00 -13.79 -5.57
CA LYS A 269 -23.53 -14.92 -6.35
C LYS A 269 -22.87 -16.25 -6.01
N ALA A 270 -21.56 -16.27 -5.77
CA ALA A 270 -20.84 -17.48 -5.42
C ALA A 270 -21.27 -18.01 -4.03
N VAL A 271 -21.51 -17.12 -3.06
CA VAL A 271 -22.05 -17.47 -1.75
C VAL A 271 -23.48 -18.02 -1.89
N ASP A 272 -24.33 -17.38 -2.68
CA ASP A 272 -25.72 -17.84 -2.90
C ASP A 272 -25.78 -19.24 -3.52
N MET A 273 -24.91 -19.52 -4.50
CA MET A 273 -24.84 -20.83 -5.17
C MET A 273 -24.35 -21.95 -4.25
N THR A 274 -23.43 -21.64 -3.33
CA THR A 274 -22.77 -22.64 -2.48
C THR A 274 -23.38 -22.75 -1.09
N GLN A 275 -24.21 -21.77 -0.70
CA GLN A 275 -24.69 -21.58 0.67
C GLN A 275 -23.52 -21.60 1.67
N ALA A 276 -22.37 -21.04 1.27
CA ALA A 276 -21.17 -20.99 2.09
C ALA A 276 -21.37 -20.01 3.26
N ARG A 277 -20.75 -20.32 4.41
CA ARG A 277 -20.74 -19.41 5.55
C ARG A 277 -19.78 -18.26 5.27
N ALA A 278 -20.33 -17.14 4.82
CA ALA A 278 -19.60 -15.92 4.55
C ALA A 278 -20.26 -14.72 5.25
N GLU A 279 -19.44 -13.78 5.72
CA GLU A 279 -19.90 -12.52 6.29
C GLU A 279 -19.44 -11.35 5.40
N MET A 280 -20.40 -10.60 4.88
CA MET A 280 -20.16 -9.39 4.08
C MET A 280 -20.25 -8.15 4.97
N MET A 281 -19.34 -8.06 5.96
CA MET A 281 -19.37 -7.00 6.98
C MET A 281 -18.68 -5.70 6.54
N PHE A 282 -17.92 -5.72 5.44
CA PHE A 282 -17.18 -4.56 4.96
C PHE A 282 -18.05 -3.71 4.03
N PHE A 283 -17.92 -2.38 4.14
CA PHE A 283 -18.50 -1.45 3.15
C PHE A 283 -17.99 -1.73 1.74
N ASP A 284 -16.73 -2.14 1.65
CA ASP A 284 -16.09 -2.60 0.44
C ASP A 284 -16.56 -4.01 0.10
N SER A 285 -17.56 -4.11 -0.79
CA SER A 285 -18.12 -5.39 -1.25
C SER A 285 -17.10 -6.40 -1.80
N HIS A 286 -15.92 -5.94 -2.21
CA HIS A 286 -14.84 -6.78 -2.70
C HIS A 286 -14.00 -7.45 -1.61
N VAL A 287 -14.35 -7.22 -0.35
CA VAL A 287 -13.74 -7.85 0.83
C VAL A 287 -14.82 -8.56 1.63
N MET A 288 -14.61 -9.84 1.94
CA MET A 288 -15.55 -10.64 2.72
C MET A 288 -14.83 -11.60 3.66
N ARG A 289 -15.49 -12.01 4.75
CA ARG A 289 -15.03 -13.13 5.58
C ARG A 289 -15.67 -14.42 5.11
N LEU A 290 -14.89 -15.49 5.03
CA LEU A 290 -15.31 -16.81 4.59
C LEU A 290 -14.86 -17.86 5.59
N ASN A 291 -15.70 -18.87 5.86
CA ASN A 291 -15.28 -19.99 6.68
C ASN A 291 -14.23 -20.85 5.94
N VAL A 292 -13.15 -21.22 6.63
CA VAL A 292 -12.02 -21.95 6.04
C VAL A 292 -12.47 -23.29 5.42
N ASN A 293 -13.48 -23.94 5.99
CA ASN A 293 -14.00 -25.23 5.50
C ASN A 293 -14.77 -25.11 4.18
N ASP A 294 -15.39 -23.96 3.92
CA ASP A 294 -16.22 -23.73 2.73
C ASP A 294 -15.40 -23.12 1.57
N ARG A 295 -14.10 -22.88 1.80
CA ARG A 295 -13.18 -22.26 0.86
C ARG A 295 -13.13 -22.99 -0.49
N SER A 296 -12.93 -24.30 -0.52
CA SER A 296 -12.81 -25.06 -1.78
C SER A 296 -14.07 -24.93 -2.64
N LYS A 297 -15.23 -25.19 -2.05
CA LYS A 297 -16.55 -25.08 -2.71
C LYS A 297 -16.78 -23.67 -3.27
N PHE A 298 -16.44 -22.65 -2.49
CA PHE A 298 -16.56 -21.25 -2.90
C PHE A 298 -15.67 -20.94 -4.11
N PHE A 299 -14.39 -21.35 -4.09
CA PHE A 299 -13.48 -21.12 -5.20
C PHE A 299 -13.92 -21.86 -6.47
N ASP A 300 -14.43 -23.08 -6.36
CA ASP A 300 -14.94 -23.83 -7.51
C ASP A 300 -16.16 -23.14 -8.15
N ALA A 301 -17.10 -22.65 -7.33
CA ALA A 301 -18.24 -21.88 -7.81
C ALA A 301 -17.81 -20.55 -8.46
N LEU A 302 -16.83 -19.86 -7.87
CA LEU A 302 -16.29 -18.62 -8.42
C LEU A 302 -15.58 -18.84 -9.75
N ILE A 303 -14.84 -19.95 -9.91
CA ILE A 303 -14.24 -20.35 -11.19
C ILE A 303 -15.34 -20.59 -12.23
N SER A 304 -16.40 -21.32 -11.87
CA SER A 304 -17.53 -21.58 -12.79
C SER A 304 -18.29 -20.31 -13.20
N LEU A 305 -18.34 -19.29 -12.35
CA LEU A 305 -19.03 -18.02 -12.63
C LEU A 305 -18.25 -17.09 -13.56
N MET A 306 -16.93 -17.23 -13.59
CA MET A 306 -16.02 -16.34 -14.32
C MET A 306 -15.32 -17.00 -15.50
N SER A 307 -15.50 -18.32 -15.67
CA SER A 307 -15.10 -19.05 -16.87
C SER A 307 -16.11 -18.84 -18.00
#